data_AF-A0AAW6HPA6-F1
#
_entry.id   AF-A0AAW6HPA6-F1
#
_cell.length_a   1.000
_cell.length_b   1.000
_cell.length_c   1.000
_cell.angle_alpha   90.00
_cell.angle_beta   90.00
_cell.angle_gamma   90.00
#
_symmetry.space_group_name_H-M   'P 1'
#
loop_
_entity.id
_entity.type
_entity.pdbx_description
1 polymer ?
#
loop_
_entity_poly.entity_id
_entity_poly.type
_entity_poly.pdbx_seq_one_letter_code
_entity_poly.pdbx_strand_id
1 'polypeptide(L)'
;MKQKTKKLLQLSFSLGFLATTALVATSCNQPKTVTPKPTNPMQPGNGSGAETTTPGSGETMQPGNGSGSGTTTPDNSEAKNQLDIVINAKDANLALYSDYSMIKSELTKAYEAAKSVSDKTNASKEELASAKTTLEVAINKAKTDKTDFDSKNTNLVSAYTALKDKLTSKESDLAMITDDKYLPIKNHLDNLYNQVSTIISNTLQADPKPSEENLTQLKTNIESVINKLDEEKDNINQYSNFKLFAIDNNNFKGDLKYNKQPLDSQSLVGFSSDFDNSVPDNQWRYAKRIIKNITPANESFKHTNVSWIYSLDSQDNAQTLGSYDITFKYYGGPSAKLYFPYKASKNSDTQMNGTSNNKLSLKYKLNGGDFVNIDVSNAKVDSIDVAEVNLDNLNFGENVISFSTEMNKTAPMIGNIYISSSDADKNGILNDIFGNKKDEHNPNKITVNFVEGYALGNKAYGVSEATILTKLNGKLDEDVMSKDYYLIGYLGKGASNNNNQDSNIRYYTFYVNAPKAGMYEISGIYNSGENRSLSFSKDRLNNTESNSKAVFTTPKHGEWDQNKLKTFNAQNNKVDNQPTKLQLTKGLNKIIVSGKENNNMAPNLGNVTFTFKETVAPTGGGNA
;
A
#
# COMPACT_ATOMS: atom_id res chain seq x y z
N MET A 1 35.31 -16.54 -16.92
CA MET A 1 35.01 -15.21 -17.51
C MET A 1 34.86 -14.20 -16.38
N LYS A 2 35.44 -13.01 -16.59
CA LYS A 2 35.86 -12.02 -15.58
C LYS A 2 34.73 -11.51 -14.66
N GLN A 3 34.90 -11.65 -13.35
CA GLN A 3 34.19 -10.85 -12.34
C GLN A 3 34.66 -9.39 -12.44
N LYS A 4 33.73 -8.47 -12.72
CA LYS A 4 33.96 -7.02 -12.60
C LYS A 4 33.48 -6.57 -11.22
N THR A 5 34.43 -6.33 -10.32
CA THR A 5 34.24 -5.69 -9.01
C THR A 5 33.86 -4.23 -9.24
N LYS A 6 32.64 -3.82 -8.86
CA LYS A 6 32.26 -2.40 -8.78
C LYS A 6 32.89 -1.81 -7.52
N LYS A 7 33.84 -0.88 -7.69
CA LYS A 7 34.35 -0.02 -6.61
C LYS A 7 33.20 0.86 -6.09
N LEU A 8 32.80 0.65 -4.85
CA LEU A 8 31.95 1.57 -4.10
C LEU A 8 32.85 2.72 -3.63
N LEU A 9 32.52 3.95 -4.03
CA LEU A 9 33.22 5.15 -3.60
C LEU A 9 32.77 5.47 -2.17
N GLN A 10 33.58 5.16 -1.16
CA GLN A 10 33.36 5.61 0.21
C GLN A 10 33.66 7.11 0.27
N LEU A 11 32.61 7.93 0.36
CA LEU A 11 32.73 9.32 0.77
C LEU A 11 32.69 9.36 2.30
N SER A 12 33.86 9.41 2.92
CA SER A 12 34.00 9.65 4.37
C SER A 12 33.79 11.14 4.64
N PHE A 13 32.61 11.52 5.14
CA PHE A 13 32.41 12.80 5.82
C PHE A 13 32.87 12.67 7.27
N SER A 14 34.03 13.23 7.60
CA SER A 14 34.47 13.39 8.98
C SER A 14 33.72 14.56 9.62
N LEU A 15 32.64 14.27 10.34
CA LEU A 15 32.00 15.24 11.21
C LEU A 15 32.74 15.25 12.55
N GLY A 16 33.72 16.14 12.68
CA GLY A 16 34.43 16.37 13.93
C GLY A 16 33.56 17.12 14.92
N PHE A 17 32.77 16.41 15.73
CA PHE A 17 32.19 16.96 16.95
C PHE A 17 33.28 17.04 18.03
N LEU A 18 33.80 18.26 18.28
CA LEU A 18 34.44 18.56 19.56
C LEU A 18 33.34 18.93 20.55
N ALA A 19 32.97 17.98 21.40
CA ALA A 19 32.23 18.24 22.61
C ALA A 19 33.21 18.75 23.69
N THR A 20 33.09 20.00 24.09
CA THR A 20 33.66 20.48 25.36
C THR A 20 32.53 20.63 26.37
N THR A 21 32.53 19.75 27.36
CA THR A 21 31.64 19.77 28.52
C THR A 21 31.89 21.03 29.37
N ALA A 22 30.87 21.88 29.52
CA ALA A 22 30.81 22.82 30.64
C ALA A 22 30.04 22.17 31.78
N LEU A 23 30.76 21.88 32.86
CA LEU A 23 30.27 21.37 34.13
C LEU A 23 29.40 22.46 34.79
N VAL A 24 28.10 22.22 34.94
CA VAL A 24 27.22 23.10 35.73
C VAL A 24 26.97 22.43 37.08
N ALA A 25 27.57 22.98 38.13
CA ALA A 25 27.27 22.62 39.51
C ALA A 25 25.89 23.16 39.88
N THR A 26 25.05 22.26 40.40
CA THR A 26 23.74 22.52 40.97
C THR A 26 23.88 23.10 42.38
N SER A 27 23.11 24.13 42.73
CA SER A 27 22.60 24.28 44.10
C SER A 27 21.24 24.97 44.10
N CYS A 28 20.27 24.30 44.73
CA CYS A 28 18.88 24.67 44.91
C CYS A 28 18.68 25.97 45.70
N ASN A 29 17.65 26.75 45.35
CA ASN A 29 16.56 27.11 46.28
C ASN A 29 15.43 27.88 45.57
N GLN A 30 14.19 27.48 45.87
CA GLN A 30 12.92 28.18 45.60
C GLN A 30 12.41 28.78 46.95
N PRO A 31 11.28 29.53 47.01
CA PRO A 31 11.17 30.96 46.75
C PRO A 31 10.56 31.72 47.95
N LYS A 32 10.58 33.07 47.97
CA LYS A 32 9.61 33.87 48.76
C LYS A 32 9.35 35.24 48.15
N THR A 33 8.07 35.49 47.90
CA THR A 33 7.35 36.69 47.49
C THR A 33 7.30 37.75 48.60
N VAL A 34 7.39 39.06 48.26
CA VAL A 34 6.42 40.13 48.66
C VAL A 34 6.55 41.38 47.75
N THR A 35 5.46 41.65 47.03
CA THR A 35 4.78 42.90 46.60
C THR A 35 5.50 44.27 46.55
N PRO A 36 5.34 45.05 45.44
CA PRO A 36 5.61 46.49 45.37
C PRO A 36 4.33 47.36 45.31
N LYS A 37 4.34 48.55 45.93
CA LYS A 37 3.48 49.73 45.64
C LYS A 37 3.80 50.89 46.61
N PRO A 38 3.45 52.17 46.34
CA PRO A 38 3.41 52.88 45.05
C PRO A 38 3.87 54.38 45.10
N THR A 39 4.16 54.94 43.91
CA THR A 39 3.89 56.30 43.35
C THR A 39 4.20 57.62 44.12
N ASN A 40 5.10 58.43 43.51
CA ASN A 40 5.02 59.84 43.03
C ASN A 40 4.40 60.97 43.91
N PRO A 41 4.55 62.30 43.63
CA PRO A 41 5.35 63.05 42.62
C PRO A 41 5.98 64.39 43.12
N MET A 42 6.49 65.22 42.19
CA MET A 42 6.65 66.71 42.19
C MET A 42 8.00 67.38 42.55
N GLN A 43 8.70 67.80 41.47
CA GLN A 43 9.05 69.19 41.05
C GLN A 43 10.00 70.08 41.93
N PRO A 44 10.48 71.25 41.43
CA PRO A 44 11.89 71.54 41.16
C PRO A 44 12.48 72.67 42.03
N GLY A 45 13.80 72.84 42.05
CA GLY A 45 14.46 73.90 42.82
C GLY A 45 15.72 74.46 42.13
N ASN A 46 15.71 75.77 41.97
CA ASN A 46 16.64 76.64 41.25
C ASN A 46 17.71 77.23 42.20
N GLY A 47 18.86 77.69 41.70
CA GLY A 47 19.64 78.74 42.41
C GLY A 47 21.18 78.76 42.33
N SER A 48 21.70 79.49 41.34
CA SER A 48 22.61 80.68 41.44
C SER A 48 24.01 80.64 42.10
N GLY A 49 25.00 81.17 41.34
CA GLY A 49 26.21 81.92 41.78
C GLY A 49 27.35 81.84 40.75
N ALA A 50 27.55 82.81 39.83
CA ALA A 50 28.53 83.94 39.87
C ALA A 50 30.01 83.50 40.03
N GLU A 51 31.06 83.98 39.34
CA GLU A 51 31.34 85.14 38.50
C GLU A 51 32.76 84.97 37.85
N THR A 52 32.94 85.48 36.63
CA THR A 52 34.10 86.20 35.99
C THR A 52 35.59 85.74 35.94
N THR A 53 36.18 86.05 34.76
CA THR A 53 37.57 86.49 34.42
C THR A 53 38.52 85.55 33.64
N THR A 54 38.80 85.93 32.38
CA THR A 54 40.11 85.84 31.66
C THR A 54 40.89 87.17 31.89
N PRO A 55 42.14 87.41 31.42
CA PRO A 55 43.17 86.56 30.80
C PRO A 55 44.61 86.79 31.36
N GLY A 56 45.58 85.98 30.93
CA GLY A 56 47.01 86.18 31.25
C GLY A 56 47.93 85.70 30.14
N SER A 57 48.51 86.66 29.43
CA SER A 57 49.54 86.56 28.38
C SER A 57 50.93 86.88 28.92
N GLY A 58 51.97 86.33 28.27
CA GLY A 58 53.36 86.79 28.30
C GLY A 58 54.34 85.62 28.45
N GLU A 59 55.47 85.51 27.76
CA GLU A 59 56.16 86.41 26.83
C GLU A 59 57.39 85.64 26.25
N THR A 60 58.01 86.22 25.22
CA THR A 60 59.40 86.03 24.72
C THR A 60 59.71 85.09 23.53
N MET A 61 60.74 85.50 22.79
CA MET A 61 61.03 85.34 21.35
C MET A 61 62.17 84.31 21.05
N GLN A 62 62.03 83.54 19.95
CA GLN A 62 62.96 83.19 18.82
C GLN A 62 64.51 83.16 18.99
N PRO A 63 65.38 82.53 18.11
CA PRO A 63 65.24 81.48 17.07
C PRO A 63 66.20 80.25 17.23
N GLY A 64 66.00 79.19 16.44
CA GLY A 64 67.01 78.14 16.25
C GLY A 64 66.76 77.27 15.02
N ASN A 65 67.42 77.60 13.91
CA ASN A 65 67.45 76.82 12.68
C ASN A 65 68.27 75.53 12.88
N GLY A 66 67.74 74.38 12.44
CA GLY A 66 68.40 73.09 12.56
C GLY A 66 67.76 72.05 11.65
N SER A 67 68.21 72.05 10.39
CA SER A 67 67.96 71.00 9.40
C SER A 67 68.41 69.63 9.94
N GLY A 68 67.54 68.64 9.88
CA GLY A 68 67.79 67.27 10.32
C GLY A 68 66.72 66.34 9.78
N SER A 69 66.75 66.10 8.47
CA SER A 69 65.97 65.08 7.78
C SER A 69 66.32 63.71 8.34
N GLY A 70 65.40 63.14 9.12
CA GLY A 70 65.38 61.75 9.55
C GLY A 70 63.93 61.35 9.69
N THR A 71 63.39 60.66 8.68
CA THR A 71 62.05 60.09 8.67
C THR A 71 61.86 59.17 9.88
N THR A 72 61.25 59.69 10.95
CA THR A 72 60.71 58.86 12.02
C THR A 72 59.55 58.05 11.43
N THR A 73 59.75 56.74 11.29
CA THR A 73 58.65 55.80 11.07
C THR A 73 57.66 55.99 12.22
N PRO A 74 56.37 56.28 11.98
CA PRO A 74 55.42 56.39 13.07
C PRO A 74 55.32 55.03 13.76
N ASP A 75 55.45 55.01 15.09
CA ASP A 75 55.19 53.82 15.90
C ASP A 75 53.69 53.51 15.86
N ASN A 76 53.29 52.81 14.79
CA ASN A 76 51.91 52.40 14.52
C ASN A 76 51.59 51.03 15.16
N SER A 77 52.53 50.49 15.96
CA SER A 77 52.45 49.18 16.62
C SER A 77 51.15 49.01 17.42
N GLU A 78 50.79 50.02 18.21
CA GLU A 78 49.59 49.96 19.04
C GLU A 78 48.30 49.94 18.21
N ALA A 79 48.17 50.82 17.20
CA ALA A 79 46.99 50.87 16.34
C ALA A 79 46.83 49.57 15.53
N LYS A 80 47.94 48.98 15.08
CA LYS A 80 47.98 47.70 14.39
C LYS A 80 47.55 46.56 15.31
N ASN A 81 48.11 46.47 16.51
CA ASN A 81 47.73 45.46 17.51
C ASN A 81 46.22 45.54 17.86
N GLN A 82 45.67 46.75 18.00
CA GLN A 82 44.23 46.91 18.25
C GLN A 82 43.36 46.42 17.09
N LEU A 83 43.77 46.66 15.84
CA LEU A 83 43.07 46.13 14.65
C LEU A 83 43.17 44.60 14.58
N ASP A 84 44.36 44.05 14.82
CA ASP A 84 44.60 42.61 14.79
C ASP A 84 43.79 41.86 15.85
N ILE A 85 43.59 42.44 17.05
CA ILE A 85 42.69 41.87 18.08
C ILE A 85 41.27 41.67 17.52
N VAL A 86 40.73 42.66 16.79
CA VAL A 86 39.37 42.57 16.22
C VAL A 86 39.35 41.55 15.07
N ILE A 87 40.39 41.53 14.22
CA ILE A 87 40.50 40.57 13.11
C ILE A 87 40.61 39.13 13.63
N ASN A 88 41.35 38.89 14.71
CA ASN A 88 41.54 37.56 15.28
C ASN A 88 40.23 36.96 15.85
N ALA A 89 39.20 37.77 16.09
CA ALA A 89 37.87 37.31 16.45
C ALA A 89 37.00 36.84 15.25
N LYS A 90 37.53 36.88 14.02
CA LYS A 90 36.83 36.58 12.77
C LYS A 90 36.01 35.29 12.83
N ASP A 91 36.63 34.16 13.16
CA ASP A 91 35.96 32.86 13.06
C ASP A 91 34.82 32.72 14.06
N ALA A 92 35.02 33.19 15.30
CA ALA A 92 33.98 33.22 16.33
C ALA A 92 32.81 34.11 15.91
N ASN A 93 33.09 35.29 15.34
CA ASN A 93 32.05 36.21 14.88
C ASN A 93 31.30 35.68 13.65
N LEU A 94 32.00 35.11 12.66
CA LEU A 94 31.37 34.54 11.46
C LEU A 94 30.55 33.28 11.77
N ALA A 95 30.91 32.52 12.81
CA ALA A 95 30.16 31.33 13.24
C ALA A 95 28.73 31.69 13.70
N LEU A 96 28.53 32.88 14.28
CA LEU A 96 27.21 33.36 14.73
C LEU A 96 26.20 33.56 13.58
N TYR A 97 26.71 33.66 12.34
CA TYR A 97 25.92 33.92 11.14
C TYR A 97 25.94 32.74 10.15
N SER A 98 26.25 31.52 10.61
CA SER A 98 26.30 30.33 9.75
C SER A 98 25.02 30.12 8.93
N ASP A 99 23.87 30.46 9.51
CA ASP A 99 22.55 30.27 8.93
C ASP A 99 22.05 31.51 8.17
N TYR A 100 22.88 32.56 8.03
CA TYR A 100 22.53 33.84 7.40
C TYR A 100 23.57 34.17 6.32
N SER A 101 23.45 33.52 5.15
CA SER A 101 24.44 33.58 4.08
C SER A 101 24.82 35.00 3.65
N MET A 102 23.86 35.93 3.54
CA MET A 102 24.13 37.31 3.13
C MET A 102 24.89 38.08 4.21
N ILE A 103 24.41 38.02 5.47
CA ILE A 103 25.06 38.70 6.60
C ILE A 103 26.50 38.19 6.77
N LYS A 104 26.68 36.86 6.70
CA LYS A 104 28.01 36.24 6.79
C LYS A 104 28.93 36.67 5.65
N SER A 105 28.42 36.77 4.42
CA SER A 105 29.18 37.19 3.24
C SER A 105 29.65 38.65 3.37
N GLU A 106 28.76 39.57 3.74
CA GLU A 106 29.10 40.98 3.95
C GLU A 106 30.12 41.17 5.06
N LEU A 107 29.93 40.48 6.21
CA LEU A 107 30.87 40.53 7.31
C LEU A 107 32.23 39.92 6.92
N THR A 108 32.26 38.86 6.12
CA THR A 108 33.51 38.28 5.60
C THR A 108 34.29 39.28 4.77
N LYS A 109 33.63 40.03 3.87
CA LYS A 109 34.26 41.09 3.07
C LYS A 109 34.84 42.21 3.94
N ALA A 110 34.15 42.58 5.02
CA ALA A 110 34.65 43.58 5.96
C ALA A 110 35.92 43.11 6.68
N TYR A 111 35.97 41.84 7.12
CA TYR A 111 37.19 41.25 7.70
C TYR A 111 38.33 41.20 6.69
N GLU A 112 38.06 40.83 5.43
CA GLU A 112 39.07 40.80 4.37
C GLU A 112 39.63 42.21 4.06
N ALA A 113 38.76 43.22 4.02
CA ALA A 113 39.17 44.61 3.83
C ALA A 113 40.04 45.12 5.00
N ALA A 114 39.63 44.84 6.24
CA ALA A 114 40.39 45.20 7.44
C ALA A 114 41.75 44.49 7.49
N LYS A 115 41.78 43.19 7.14
CA LYS A 115 43.02 42.42 7.03
C LYS A 115 43.95 42.98 5.97
N SER A 116 43.43 43.39 4.81
CA SER A 116 44.23 44.03 3.77
C SER A 116 44.90 45.32 4.27
N VAL A 117 44.22 46.13 5.09
CA VAL A 117 44.84 47.31 5.72
C VAL A 117 45.86 46.91 6.78
N SER A 118 45.56 45.93 7.62
CA SER A 118 46.53 45.44 8.63
C SER A 118 47.79 44.89 7.97
N ASP A 119 47.69 44.16 6.87
CA ASP A 119 48.85 43.53 6.21
C ASP A 119 49.77 44.55 5.49
N LYS A 120 49.34 45.81 5.30
CA LYS A 120 50.19 46.86 4.71
C LYS A 120 51.40 47.16 5.60
N THR A 121 52.59 47.13 5.03
CA THR A 121 53.85 47.46 5.72
C THR A 121 53.95 48.93 6.16
N ASN A 122 53.23 49.83 5.48
CA ASN A 122 53.37 51.28 5.65
C ASN A 122 52.05 51.97 6.06
N ALA A 123 51.06 51.22 6.57
CA ALA A 123 49.76 51.80 6.93
C ALA A 123 49.93 52.93 7.95
N SER A 124 49.27 54.06 7.73
CA SER A 124 49.26 55.17 8.68
C SER A 124 48.42 54.82 9.93
N LYS A 125 48.63 55.56 11.02
CA LYS A 125 47.82 55.41 12.24
C LYS A 125 46.33 55.65 11.95
N GLU A 126 46.04 56.64 11.11
CA GLU A 126 44.69 56.97 10.65
C GLU A 126 44.10 55.86 9.80
N GLU A 127 44.87 55.27 8.86
CA GLU A 127 44.39 54.13 8.06
C GLU A 127 44.02 52.93 8.95
N LEU A 128 44.86 52.59 9.94
CA LEU A 128 44.61 51.49 10.89
C LEU A 128 43.40 51.77 11.78
N ALA A 129 43.28 52.99 12.33
CA ALA A 129 42.17 53.40 13.17
C ALA A 129 40.83 53.45 12.40
N SER A 130 40.86 53.95 11.16
CA SER A 130 39.70 53.93 10.26
C SER A 130 39.29 52.50 9.93
N ALA A 131 40.24 51.62 9.57
CA ALA A 131 39.94 50.21 9.29
C ALA A 131 39.31 49.48 10.48
N LYS A 132 39.84 49.71 11.70
CA LYS A 132 39.26 49.17 12.94
C LYS A 132 37.82 49.67 13.13
N THR A 133 37.60 50.97 13.03
CA THR A 133 36.26 51.59 13.17
C THR A 133 35.29 51.02 12.15
N THR A 134 35.70 50.90 10.87
CA THR A 134 34.87 50.33 9.81
C THR A 134 34.53 48.87 10.09
N LEU A 135 35.48 48.06 10.57
CA LEU A 135 35.23 46.66 10.93
C LEU A 135 34.26 46.56 12.12
N GLU A 136 34.44 47.36 13.18
CA GLU A 136 33.53 47.40 14.33
C GLU A 136 32.11 47.81 13.92
N VAL A 137 31.97 48.79 13.02
CA VAL A 137 30.68 49.18 12.43
C VAL A 137 30.06 48.01 11.66
N ALA A 138 30.83 47.27 10.87
CA ALA A 138 30.34 46.10 10.13
C ALA A 138 29.89 44.96 11.06
N ILE A 139 30.63 44.70 12.16
CA ILE A 139 30.26 43.72 13.20
C ILE A 139 28.93 44.12 13.85
N ASN A 140 28.78 45.38 14.26
CA ASN A 140 27.54 45.88 14.84
C ASN A 140 26.37 45.82 13.84
N LYS A 141 26.62 46.16 12.57
CA LYS A 141 25.63 46.05 11.51
C LYS A 141 25.17 44.61 11.33
N ALA A 142 26.07 43.63 11.29
CA ALA A 142 25.69 42.21 11.18
C ALA A 142 24.78 41.76 12.34
N LYS A 143 25.04 42.22 13.57
CA LYS A 143 24.19 41.97 14.74
C LYS A 143 22.79 42.58 14.58
N THR A 144 22.71 43.83 14.13
CA THR A 144 21.44 44.52 13.87
C THR A 144 20.67 43.85 12.75
N ASP A 145 21.31 43.57 11.62
CA ASP A 145 20.68 42.92 10.47
C ASP A 145 20.11 41.54 10.81
N LYS A 146 20.81 40.77 11.67
CA LYS A 146 20.28 39.50 12.18
C LYS A 146 19.04 39.72 13.03
N THR A 147 19.09 40.66 13.97
CA THR A 147 17.96 40.98 14.86
C THR A 147 16.74 41.43 14.06
N ASP A 148 16.95 42.26 13.04
CA ASP A 148 15.90 42.74 12.14
C ASP A 148 15.33 41.62 11.26
N PHE A 149 16.21 40.76 10.72
CA PHE A 149 15.77 39.62 9.94
C PHE A 149 14.91 38.69 10.80
N ASP A 150 15.37 38.34 12.00
CA ASP A 150 14.67 37.44 12.90
C ASP A 150 13.30 38.00 13.28
N SER A 151 13.24 39.28 13.65
CA SER A 151 12.00 39.95 14.04
C SER A 151 10.98 40.04 12.90
N LYS A 152 11.44 40.19 11.66
CA LYS A 152 10.59 40.21 10.46
C LYS A 152 10.17 38.82 9.98
N ASN A 153 10.87 37.77 10.42
CA ASN A 153 10.71 36.41 9.92
C ASN A 153 10.58 35.39 11.06
N THR A 154 9.95 35.77 12.17
CA THR A 154 9.89 35.00 13.42
C THR A 154 9.46 33.55 13.20
N ASN A 155 8.39 33.34 12.43
CA ASN A 155 7.87 31.99 12.19
C ASN A 155 8.81 31.15 11.32
N LEU A 156 9.38 31.75 10.26
CA LEU A 156 10.36 31.07 9.42
C LEU A 156 11.60 30.64 10.22
N VAL A 157 12.15 31.54 11.04
CA VAL A 157 13.32 31.24 11.88
C VAL A 157 12.99 30.14 12.89
N SER A 158 11.79 30.18 13.48
CA SER A 158 11.31 29.14 14.40
C SER A 158 11.17 27.78 13.70
N ALA A 159 10.56 27.73 12.51
CA ALA A 159 10.38 26.50 11.73
C ALA A 159 11.74 25.93 11.25
N TYR A 160 12.67 26.80 10.83
CA TYR A 160 14.02 26.41 10.45
C TYR A 160 14.80 25.83 11.63
N THR A 161 14.73 26.47 12.80
CA THR A 161 15.38 25.99 14.03
C THR A 161 14.82 24.62 14.44
N ALA A 162 13.50 24.46 14.44
CA ALA A 162 12.85 23.18 14.77
C ALA A 162 13.26 22.05 13.82
N LEU A 163 13.44 22.34 12.52
CA LEU A 163 13.95 21.35 11.55
C LEU A 163 15.42 21.02 11.79
N LYS A 164 16.25 22.02 12.09
CA LYS A 164 17.67 21.84 12.42
C LYS A 164 17.82 20.94 13.66
N ASP A 165 17.00 21.15 14.68
CA ASP A 165 16.95 20.29 15.86
C ASP A 165 16.50 18.88 15.48
N LYS A 166 15.44 18.75 14.65
CA LYS A 166 14.95 17.43 14.22
C LYS A 166 15.98 16.65 13.40
N LEU A 167 16.81 17.32 12.60
CA LEU A 167 17.89 16.68 11.83
C LEU A 167 18.88 15.92 12.71
N THR A 168 19.08 16.35 13.97
CA THR A 168 19.97 15.66 14.91
C THR A 168 19.48 14.25 15.29
N SER A 169 18.18 13.97 15.12
CA SER A 169 17.58 12.64 15.37
C SER A 169 17.65 11.69 14.17
N LYS A 170 18.22 12.12 13.03
CA LYS A 170 18.25 11.33 11.78
C LYS A 170 18.78 9.91 12.00
N GLU A 171 19.95 9.78 12.61
CA GLU A 171 20.61 8.48 12.78
C GLU A 171 19.82 7.54 13.71
N SER A 172 19.30 8.07 14.83
CA SER A 172 18.48 7.28 15.75
C SER A 172 17.17 6.84 15.13
N ASP A 173 16.51 7.71 14.37
CA ASP A 173 15.22 7.42 13.75
C ASP A 173 15.37 6.37 12.63
N LEU A 174 16.42 6.46 11.81
CA LEU A 174 16.72 5.46 10.78
C LEU A 174 17.16 4.12 11.37
N ALA A 175 17.77 4.11 12.57
CA ALA A 175 18.16 2.89 13.28
C ALA A 175 16.95 2.09 13.81
N MET A 176 15.75 2.68 13.89
CA MET A 176 14.51 1.97 14.23
C MET A 176 14.02 1.02 13.11
N ILE A 177 14.65 1.08 11.94
CA ILE A 177 14.27 0.34 10.73
C ILE A 177 15.49 -0.45 10.21
N THR A 178 15.58 -1.70 10.66
CA THR A 178 16.73 -2.58 10.41
C THR A 178 16.45 -3.73 9.46
N ASP A 179 15.21 -4.23 9.41
CA ASP A 179 14.82 -5.33 8.52
C ASP A 179 14.72 -4.84 7.06
N ASP A 180 15.37 -5.57 6.14
CA ASP A 180 15.43 -5.25 4.71
C ASP A 180 14.04 -5.13 4.07
N LYS A 181 13.04 -5.86 4.56
CA LYS A 181 11.67 -5.74 4.02
C LYS A 181 11.03 -4.37 4.29
N TYR A 182 11.54 -3.62 5.26
CA TYR A 182 11.10 -2.25 5.60
C TYR A 182 11.99 -1.16 4.98
N LEU A 183 12.92 -1.53 4.10
CA LEU A 183 13.79 -0.59 3.38
C LEU A 183 13.01 0.53 2.65
N PRO A 184 11.81 0.32 2.08
CA PRO A 184 11.03 1.41 1.49
C PRO A 184 10.70 2.53 2.50
N ILE A 185 10.29 2.19 3.73
CA ILE A 185 10.03 3.17 4.80
C ILE A 185 11.32 3.91 5.15
N LYS A 186 12.42 3.17 5.33
CA LYS A 186 13.73 3.75 5.64
C LYS A 186 14.19 4.74 4.58
N ASN A 187 14.07 4.38 3.30
CA ASN A 187 14.45 5.23 2.18
C ASN A 187 13.56 6.47 2.09
N HIS A 188 12.26 6.34 2.34
CA HIS A 188 11.36 7.48 2.40
C HIS A 188 11.75 8.46 3.51
N LEU A 189 11.97 7.94 4.73
CA LEU A 189 12.40 8.74 5.88
C LEU A 189 13.77 9.41 5.65
N ASP A 190 14.74 8.67 5.11
CA ASP A 190 16.06 9.22 4.76
C ASP A 190 15.95 10.33 3.71
N ASN A 191 15.09 10.17 2.70
CA ASN A 191 14.83 11.21 1.72
C ASN A 191 14.29 12.49 2.37
N LEU A 192 13.32 12.39 3.28
CA LEU A 192 12.81 13.55 4.03
C LEU A 192 13.94 14.25 4.81
N TYR A 193 14.79 13.49 5.49
CA TYR A 193 15.96 14.04 6.19
C TYR A 193 17.01 14.67 5.25
N ASN A 194 17.18 14.12 4.05
CA ASN A 194 18.09 14.69 3.05
C ASN A 194 17.53 16.01 2.48
N GLN A 195 16.20 16.14 2.35
CA GLN A 195 15.57 17.43 2.04
C GLN A 195 15.83 18.46 3.14
N VAL A 196 15.69 18.08 4.42
CA VAL A 196 16.04 18.96 5.55
C VAL A 196 17.51 19.38 5.46
N SER A 197 18.41 18.42 5.27
CA SER A 197 19.86 18.68 5.17
C SER A 197 20.17 19.70 4.08
N THR A 198 19.53 19.58 2.91
CA THR A 198 19.69 20.50 1.77
C THR A 198 19.20 21.91 2.11
N ILE A 199 18.05 22.02 2.77
CA ILE A 199 17.51 23.32 3.22
C ILE A 199 18.43 23.97 4.24
N ILE A 200 18.89 23.21 5.24
CA ILE A 200 19.79 23.74 6.28
C ILE A 200 21.10 24.22 5.65
N SER A 201 21.69 23.47 4.71
CA SER A 201 22.93 23.89 4.03
C SER A 201 22.76 25.15 3.17
N ASN A 202 21.56 25.41 2.65
CA ASN A 202 21.27 26.60 1.86
C ASN A 202 21.04 27.86 2.70
N THR A 203 20.84 27.72 4.02
CA THR A 203 20.65 28.81 5.00
C THR A 203 19.31 29.58 4.87
N LEU A 204 19.00 30.47 5.82
CA LEU A 204 17.75 31.26 5.87
C LEU A 204 17.64 32.33 4.78
N GLN A 205 18.77 32.75 4.20
CA GLN A 205 18.88 33.85 3.24
C GLN A 205 19.25 33.35 1.83
N ALA A 206 18.95 32.09 1.52
CA ALA A 206 19.15 31.54 0.18
C ALA A 206 18.26 32.22 -0.88
N ASP A 207 18.60 32.05 -2.16
CA ASP A 207 17.75 32.38 -3.30
C ASP A 207 17.48 31.09 -4.12
N PRO A 208 16.23 30.60 -4.20
CA PRO A 208 15.04 31.13 -3.54
C PRO A 208 15.08 30.91 -2.02
N LYS A 209 14.48 31.86 -1.29
CA LYS A 209 14.36 31.81 0.17
C LYS A 209 13.48 30.62 0.60
N PRO A 210 13.83 29.89 1.69
CA PRO A 210 12.96 28.83 2.20
C PRO A 210 11.58 29.35 2.62
N SER A 211 10.55 28.56 2.36
CA SER A 211 9.16 28.84 2.73
C SER A 211 8.82 28.22 4.09
N GLU A 212 8.27 29.01 5.01
CA GLU A 212 7.77 28.54 6.32
C GLU A 212 6.82 27.33 6.20
N GLU A 213 5.92 27.36 5.21
CA GLU A 213 4.96 26.29 4.96
C GLU A 213 5.69 24.98 4.60
N ASN A 214 6.65 25.05 3.69
CA ASN A 214 7.44 23.87 3.29
C ASN A 214 8.25 23.31 4.46
N LEU A 215 8.81 24.19 5.30
CA LEU A 215 9.56 23.76 6.50
C LEU A 215 8.64 23.01 7.48
N THR A 216 7.47 23.58 7.74
CA THR A 216 6.48 23.01 8.65
C THR A 216 5.92 21.69 8.13
N GLN A 217 5.64 21.61 6.82
CA GLN A 217 5.18 20.38 6.18
C GLN A 217 6.24 19.28 6.24
N LEU A 218 7.51 19.60 5.98
CA LEU A 218 8.59 18.62 6.04
C LEU A 218 8.79 18.06 7.45
N LYS A 219 8.74 18.92 8.47
CA LYS A 219 8.76 18.50 9.88
C LYS A 219 7.59 17.55 10.18
N THR A 220 6.38 17.94 9.79
CA THR A 220 5.16 17.17 10.00
C THR A 220 5.23 15.80 9.30
N ASN A 221 5.81 15.74 8.09
CA ASN A 221 5.98 14.49 7.35
C ASN A 221 6.94 13.53 8.07
N ILE A 222 8.08 14.03 8.56
CA ILE A 222 9.04 13.24 9.34
C ILE A 222 8.36 12.69 10.61
N GLU A 223 7.66 13.55 11.36
CA GLU A 223 6.95 13.14 12.57
C GLU A 223 5.83 12.14 12.28
N SER A 224 5.10 12.30 11.16
CA SER A 224 4.05 11.37 10.77
C SER A 224 4.61 9.97 10.48
N VAL A 225 5.74 9.86 9.78
CA VAL A 225 6.36 8.55 9.48
C VAL A 225 6.80 7.86 10.77
N ILE A 226 7.46 8.60 11.66
CA ILE A 226 7.92 8.05 12.95
C ILE A 226 6.74 7.58 13.81
N ASN A 227 5.69 8.40 13.92
CA ASN A 227 4.52 8.09 14.74
C ASN A 227 3.69 6.92 14.19
N LYS A 228 3.73 6.67 12.88
CA LYS A 228 2.98 5.59 12.20
C LYS A 228 3.86 4.41 11.82
N LEU A 229 5.10 4.35 12.32
CA LEU A 229 6.07 3.36 11.86
C LEU A 229 5.56 1.91 11.98
N ASP A 230 4.88 1.58 13.07
CA ASP A 230 4.33 0.24 13.27
C ASP A 230 3.15 -0.04 12.32
N GLU A 231 2.28 0.95 12.07
CA GLU A 231 1.19 0.82 11.09
C GLU A 231 1.72 0.60 9.66
N GLU A 232 2.79 1.30 9.28
CA GLU A 232 3.44 1.16 7.98
C GLU A 232 4.15 -0.19 7.83
N LYS A 233 4.78 -0.69 8.91
CA LYS A 233 5.36 -2.05 8.96
C LYS A 233 4.29 -3.12 8.82
N ASP A 234 3.17 -2.99 9.53
CA ASP A 234 2.05 -3.91 9.46
C ASP A 234 1.39 -3.91 8.08
N ASN A 235 1.30 -2.74 7.44
CA ASN A 235 0.86 -2.63 6.07
C ASN A 235 1.75 -3.47 5.14
N ILE A 236 3.08 -3.30 5.20
CA ILE A 236 4.02 -4.10 4.38
C ILE A 236 3.85 -5.59 4.64
N ASN A 237 3.70 -6.00 5.91
CA ASN A 237 3.48 -7.39 6.28
C ASN A 237 2.16 -7.96 5.71
N GLN A 238 1.10 -7.15 5.58
CA GLN A 238 -0.15 -7.60 4.97
C GLN A 238 0.03 -7.92 3.48
N TYR A 239 0.77 -7.09 2.74
CA TYR A 239 1.01 -7.30 1.31
C TYR A 239 2.09 -8.35 1.01
N SER A 240 2.96 -8.68 1.99
CA SER A 240 3.99 -9.71 1.78
C SER A 240 3.40 -11.09 1.53
N ASN A 241 2.17 -11.34 1.99
CA ASN A 241 1.34 -12.45 1.50
C ASN A 241 0.45 -11.94 0.37
N PHE A 242 -0.72 -11.40 0.72
CA PHE A 242 -1.59 -10.64 -0.17
C PHE A 242 -2.65 -9.89 0.64
N LYS A 243 -3.14 -8.77 0.10
CA LYS A 243 -4.32 -8.07 0.58
C LYS A 243 -5.50 -8.33 -0.36
N LEU A 244 -6.60 -8.82 0.20
CA LEU A 244 -7.88 -9.00 -0.48
C LEU A 244 -8.71 -7.70 -0.44
N PHE A 245 -9.21 -7.31 -1.60
CA PHE A 245 -10.21 -6.27 -1.83
C PHE A 245 -11.47 -6.93 -2.39
N ALA A 246 -12.43 -7.21 -1.50
CA ALA A 246 -13.74 -7.68 -1.91
C ALA A 246 -14.44 -6.60 -2.74
N ILE A 247 -15.16 -7.00 -3.80
CA ILE A 247 -15.87 -6.03 -4.64
C ILE A 247 -17.00 -5.37 -3.84
N ASP A 248 -17.12 -4.06 -3.97
CA ASP A 248 -18.14 -3.24 -3.32
C ASP A 248 -18.85 -2.37 -4.36
N ASN A 249 -20.19 -2.32 -4.31
CA ASN A 249 -20.97 -1.56 -5.30
C ASN A 249 -20.78 -0.03 -5.19
N ASN A 250 -20.25 0.48 -4.08
CA ASN A 250 -19.97 1.91 -3.90
C ASN A 250 -18.74 2.38 -4.67
N ASN A 251 -17.91 1.45 -5.15
CA ASN A 251 -16.67 1.75 -5.87
C ASN A 251 -16.85 1.99 -7.37
N PHE A 252 -18.07 1.80 -7.89
CA PHE A 252 -18.36 2.11 -9.29
C PHE A 252 -18.53 3.62 -9.52
N LYS A 253 -18.02 4.12 -10.65
CA LYS A 253 -18.15 5.52 -11.10
C LYS A 253 -18.82 5.61 -12.48
N GLY A 254 -19.50 6.73 -12.75
CA GLY A 254 -20.23 7.02 -13.99
C GLY A 254 -21.76 7.16 -13.79
N ASP A 255 -22.51 7.40 -14.88
CA ASP A 255 -23.97 7.31 -14.87
C ASP A 255 -24.40 5.85 -15.01
N LEU A 256 -24.72 5.23 -13.89
CA LEU A 256 -24.86 3.78 -13.78
C LEU A 256 -26.29 3.44 -13.40
N LYS A 257 -27.13 3.32 -14.43
CA LYS A 257 -28.59 3.10 -14.30
C LYS A 257 -28.97 1.82 -13.54
N TYR A 258 -28.05 0.86 -13.39
CA TYR A 258 -28.32 -0.43 -12.76
C TYR A 258 -27.22 -0.88 -11.78
N ASN A 259 -27.21 -0.32 -10.57
CA ASN A 259 -26.27 -0.67 -9.50
C ASN A 259 -26.82 -1.69 -8.49
N LYS A 260 -27.91 -2.41 -8.83
CA LYS A 260 -28.56 -3.35 -7.93
C LYS A 260 -28.13 -4.79 -8.21
N GLN A 261 -27.93 -5.55 -7.14
CA GLN A 261 -27.69 -6.98 -7.19
C GLN A 261 -28.86 -7.68 -7.91
N PRO A 262 -28.61 -8.65 -8.83
CA PRO A 262 -29.64 -9.56 -9.30
C PRO A 262 -30.46 -10.09 -8.13
N LEU A 263 -31.77 -9.88 -8.16
CA LEU A 263 -32.77 -10.23 -7.14
C LEU A 263 -32.26 -11.22 -6.08
N ASP A 264 -32.43 -10.89 -4.78
CA ASP A 264 -32.01 -11.58 -3.53
C ASP A 264 -32.26 -13.11 -3.46
N SER A 265 -32.82 -13.70 -4.51
CA SER A 265 -33.13 -15.10 -4.70
C SER A 265 -32.04 -15.91 -5.43
N GLN A 266 -31.00 -15.30 -6.03
CA GLN A 266 -29.94 -16.08 -6.71
C GLN A 266 -28.79 -16.42 -5.77
N SER A 267 -28.58 -17.73 -5.55
CA SER A 267 -27.57 -18.22 -4.62
C SER A 267 -26.16 -18.24 -5.24
N LEU A 268 -26.04 -18.73 -6.47
CA LEU A 268 -24.80 -18.64 -7.24
C LEU A 268 -24.81 -17.38 -8.10
N VAL A 269 -23.64 -16.79 -8.29
CA VAL A 269 -23.44 -15.52 -9.01
C VAL A 269 -22.48 -15.66 -10.20
N GLY A 270 -22.17 -16.89 -10.60
CA GLY A 270 -21.39 -17.21 -11.79
C GLY A 270 -21.88 -18.53 -12.39
N PHE A 271 -22.03 -18.57 -13.71
CA PHE A 271 -22.61 -19.71 -14.43
C PHE A 271 -21.70 -20.17 -15.56
N SER A 272 -21.78 -21.44 -15.95
CA SER A 272 -20.97 -22.05 -17.01
C SER A 272 -21.66 -22.05 -18.38
N SER A 273 -22.72 -21.26 -18.53
CA SER A 273 -23.49 -21.10 -19.76
C SER A 273 -23.73 -19.61 -20.04
N ASP A 274 -24.09 -19.31 -21.29
CA ASP A 274 -24.52 -17.96 -21.68
C ASP A 274 -25.76 -17.55 -20.87
N PHE A 275 -25.84 -16.26 -20.53
CA PHE A 275 -27.10 -15.65 -20.15
C PHE A 275 -27.97 -15.56 -21.40
N ASP A 276 -29.15 -16.20 -21.36
CA ASP A 276 -30.10 -16.20 -22.47
C ASP A 276 -30.44 -14.75 -22.89
N ASN A 277 -30.62 -14.51 -24.19
CA ASN A 277 -30.93 -13.21 -24.78
C ASN A 277 -32.29 -12.63 -24.31
N SER A 278 -33.07 -13.42 -23.59
CA SER A 278 -34.33 -13.01 -22.93
C SER A 278 -34.11 -12.28 -21.59
N VAL A 279 -32.89 -12.35 -21.03
CA VAL A 279 -32.45 -11.44 -19.97
C VAL A 279 -31.99 -10.17 -20.69
N PRO A 280 -32.60 -9.01 -20.47
CA PRO A 280 -32.07 -7.81 -21.07
C PRO A 280 -30.64 -7.63 -20.53
N ASP A 281 -29.67 -7.67 -21.44
CA ASP A 281 -28.21 -7.67 -21.22
C ASP A 281 -27.68 -6.51 -20.36
N ASN A 282 -28.59 -5.66 -19.89
CA ASN A 282 -28.36 -4.34 -19.37
C ASN A 282 -28.63 -4.16 -17.88
N GLN A 283 -29.06 -5.18 -17.13
CA GLN A 283 -29.51 -4.94 -15.75
C GLN A 283 -28.50 -5.20 -14.63
N TRP A 284 -27.43 -5.98 -14.82
CA TRP A 284 -26.53 -6.35 -13.71
C TRP A 284 -25.12 -5.85 -13.92
N ARG A 285 -24.64 -5.02 -12.98
CA ARG A 285 -23.25 -4.57 -12.93
C ARG A 285 -22.45 -5.29 -11.85
N TYR A 286 -23.13 -5.81 -10.85
CA TYR A 286 -22.53 -6.42 -9.68
C TYR A 286 -23.45 -7.49 -9.09
N ALA A 287 -22.86 -8.58 -8.61
CA ALA A 287 -23.57 -9.59 -7.84
C ALA A 287 -22.69 -10.18 -6.74
N LYS A 288 -23.27 -10.45 -5.57
CA LYS A 288 -22.59 -11.09 -4.43
C LYS A 288 -23.30 -12.39 -4.04
N ARG A 289 -22.57 -13.49 -3.94
CA ARG A 289 -23.11 -14.83 -3.64
C ARG A 289 -23.91 -14.82 -2.35
N ILE A 290 -25.05 -15.49 -2.36
CA ILE A 290 -25.97 -15.64 -1.24
C ILE A 290 -26.05 -17.11 -0.80
N ILE A 291 -26.01 -17.34 0.51
CA ILE A 291 -26.33 -18.63 1.12
C ILE A 291 -27.81 -18.61 1.54
N LYS A 292 -28.58 -19.59 1.06
CA LYS A 292 -29.99 -19.78 1.45
C LYS A 292 -30.12 -20.75 2.63
N ASN A 293 -30.99 -20.44 3.60
CA ASN A 293 -31.29 -21.35 4.73
C ASN A 293 -32.52 -22.21 4.42
N ILE A 294 -32.43 -23.53 4.68
CA ILE A 294 -33.50 -24.49 4.33
C ILE A 294 -34.54 -24.64 5.47
N THR A 295 -34.20 -24.36 6.74
CA THR A 295 -35.08 -24.69 7.89
C THR A 295 -34.94 -23.70 9.08
N PRO A 296 -36.04 -23.20 9.71
CA PRO A 296 -37.31 -22.78 9.12
C PRO A 296 -37.33 -21.27 8.76
N ALA A 297 -37.62 -21.03 7.48
CA ALA A 297 -38.41 -19.95 6.84
C ALA A 297 -38.26 -18.44 7.16
N ASN A 298 -37.63 -17.98 8.25
CA ASN A 298 -37.59 -16.54 8.59
C ASN A 298 -36.19 -15.91 8.65
N GLU A 299 -35.15 -16.62 8.20
CA GLU A 299 -33.79 -16.13 8.36
C GLU A 299 -33.26 -15.31 7.17
N SER A 300 -32.53 -14.23 7.51
CA SER A 300 -31.80 -13.40 6.57
C SER A 300 -30.81 -14.21 5.75
N PHE A 301 -30.78 -13.96 4.45
CA PHE A 301 -29.71 -14.41 3.56
C PHE A 301 -28.35 -13.93 4.08
N LYS A 302 -27.35 -14.83 4.09
CA LYS A 302 -25.96 -14.45 4.38
C LYS A 302 -25.20 -14.34 3.06
N HIS A 303 -24.61 -13.17 2.83
CA HIS A 303 -23.71 -12.97 1.70
C HIS A 303 -22.31 -13.50 2.02
N THR A 304 -21.67 -14.12 1.04
CA THR A 304 -20.24 -14.47 1.10
C THR A 304 -19.43 -13.36 0.42
N ASN A 305 -18.11 -13.35 0.60
CA ASN A 305 -17.25 -12.41 -0.12
C ASN A 305 -17.09 -12.72 -1.62
N VAL A 306 -17.64 -13.82 -2.15
CA VAL A 306 -17.60 -14.09 -3.58
C VAL A 306 -18.54 -13.16 -4.33
N SER A 307 -17.96 -12.26 -5.12
CA SER A 307 -18.68 -11.28 -5.93
C SER A 307 -18.13 -11.17 -7.34
N TRP A 308 -18.96 -10.71 -8.27
CA TRP A 308 -18.56 -10.44 -9.64
C TRP A 308 -18.99 -9.02 -10.02
N ILE A 309 -18.08 -8.28 -10.65
CA ILE A 309 -18.41 -7.20 -11.57
C ILE A 309 -18.84 -7.88 -12.87
N TYR A 310 -20.03 -7.56 -13.35
CA TYR A 310 -20.61 -8.13 -14.57
C TYR A 310 -20.37 -7.27 -15.80
N SER A 311 -20.32 -5.95 -15.60
CA SER A 311 -20.09 -4.98 -16.65
C SER A 311 -19.48 -3.71 -16.07
N LEU A 312 -18.48 -3.18 -16.77
CA LEU A 312 -17.93 -1.83 -16.57
C LEU A 312 -18.50 -0.85 -17.59
N ASP A 313 -19.33 -1.32 -18.51
CA ASP A 313 -19.86 -0.56 -19.63
C ASP A 313 -20.96 0.37 -19.14
N SER A 314 -21.04 1.57 -19.73
CA SER A 314 -22.22 2.41 -19.67
C SER A 314 -23.12 2.03 -20.85
N GLN A 315 -24.41 1.84 -20.58
CA GLN A 315 -25.40 1.51 -21.61
C GLN A 315 -25.54 2.64 -22.65
N ASP A 316 -25.87 2.27 -23.90
CA ASP A 316 -26.34 3.10 -25.01
C ASP A 316 -25.79 4.53 -25.11
N ASN A 317 -24.85 4.77 -26.03
CA ASN A 317 -24.39 6.10 -26.46
C ASN A 317 -23.87 7.02 -25.34
N ALA A 318 -23.60 6.49 -24.15
CA ALA A 318 -23.02 7.25 -23.05
C ALA A 318 -21.58 7.67 -23.41
N GLN A 319 -21.35 8.98 -23.46
CA GLN A 319 -20.02 9.54 -23.73
C GLN A 319 -19.01 9.27 -22.59
N THR A 320 -19.48 8.82 -21.42
CA THR A 320 -18.67 8.50 -20.25
C THR A 320 -18.68 7.00 -19.98
N LEU A 321 -17.50 6.38 -20.01
CA LEU A 321 -17.32 4.98 -19.65
C LEU A 321 -17.48 4.81 -18.14
N GLY A 322 -18.10 3.70 -17.70
CA GLY A 322 -18.06 3.31 -16.31
C GLY A 322 -16.64 2.94 -15.88
N SER A 323 -16.35 3.15 -14.60
CA SER A 323 -15.13 2.61 -13.97
C SER A 323 -15.44 1.94 -12.64
N TYR A 324 -14.47 1.18 -12.16
CA TYR A 324 -14.44 0.62 -10.82
C TYR A 324 -13.12 0.98 -10.16
N ASP A 325 -13.19 1.72 -9.05
CA ASP A 325 -12.01 2.27 -8.39
C ASP A 325 -11.71 1.51 -7.09
N ILE A 326 -10.45 1.18 -6.85
CA ILE A 326 -9.97 0.72 -5.54
C ILE A 326 -8.90 1.68 -5.05
N THR A 327 -9.09 2.17 -3.83
CA THR A 327 -8.09 2.93 -3.09
C THR A 327 -7.44 2.04 -2.04
N PHE A 328 -6.12 2.11 -1.91
CA PHE A 328 -5.37 1.36 -0.91
C PHE A 328 -4.12 2.10 -0.46
N LYS A 329 -3.71 1.87 0.79
CA LYS A 329 -2.41 2.30 1.29
C LYS A 329 -1.38 1.21 1.07
N TYR A 330 -0.21 1.60 0.58
CA TYR A 330 0.91 0.71 0.30
C TYR A 330 2.23 1.40 0.63
N TYR A 331 2.98 0.83 1.56
CA TYR A 331 4.29 1.34 2.01
C TYR A 331 5.44 0.42 1.58
N GLY A 332 5.18 -0.55 0.71
CA GLY A 332 6.17 -1.47 0.16
C GLY A 332 7.06 -0.83 -0.91
N GLY A 333 7.73 -1.68 -1.70
CA GLY A 333 8.55 -1.23 -2.83
C GLY A 333 7.73 -0.51 -3.90
N PRO A 334 8.35 0.04 -4.96
CA PRO A 334 7.62 0.79 -6.00
C PRO A 334 6.73 -0.09 -6.91
N SER A 335 6.72 -1.40 -6.69
CA SER A 335 5.98 -2.37 -7.49
C SER A 335 5.27 -3.42 -6.62
N ALA A 336 4.21 -4.01 -7.19
CA ALA A 336 3.44 -5.12 -6.63
C ALA A 336 2.77 -5.91 -7.77
N LYS A 337 2.13 -7.03 -7.45
CA LYS A 337 1.31 -7.79 -8.38
C LYS A 337 -0.16 -7.72 -8.01
N LEU A 338 -0.98 -7.53 -9.02
CA LEU A 338 -2.43 -7.52 -8.98
C LEU A 338 -2.95 -8.85 -9.54
N TYR A 339 -3.87 -9.49 -8.81
CA TYR A 339 -4.56 -10.70 -9.24
C TYR A 339 -6.07 -10.55 -9.09
N PHE A 340 -6.83 -11.17 -9.98
CA PHE A 340 -8.28 -11.30 -9.86
C PHE A 340 -8.79 -12.43 -10.76
N PRO A 341 -9.82 -13.18 -10.36
CA PRO A 341 -10.46 -14.14 -11.25
C PRO A 341 -11.28 -13.41 -12.31
N TYR A 342 -11.28 -13.91 -13.53
CA TYR A 342 -12.08 -13.37 -14.62
C TYR A 342 -12.67 -14.47 -15.51
N LYS A 343 -13.78 -14.16 -16.17
CA LYS A 343 -14.42 -15.02 -17.16
C LYS A 343 -15.29 -14.23 -18.14
N ALA A 344 -15.65 -14.81 -19.27
CA ALA A 344 -16.55 -14.16 -20.22
C ALA A 344 -18.00 -14.28 -19.74
N SER A 345 -18.78 -13.20 -19.77
CA SER A 345 -20.21 -13.25 -19.45
C SER A 345 -21.03 -13.97 -20.53
N LYS A 346 -20.54 -13.93 -21.78
CA LYS A 346 -21.15 -14.56 -22.96
C LYS A 346 -20.07 -15.12 -23.88
N ASN A 347 -20.42 -16.13 -24.67
CA ASN A 347 -19.56 -16.68 -25.69
C ASN A 347 -19.31 -15.61 -26.75
N SER A 348 -18.05 -15.48 -27.17
CA SER A 348 -17.58 -14.44 -28.10
C SER A 348 -18.20 -14.52 -29.51
N ASP A 349 -19.00 -15.54 -29.81
CA ASP A 349 -19.66 -15.79 -31.10
C ASP A 349 -21.12 -15.29 -31.18
N THR A 350 -21.73 -14.86 -30.06
CA THR A 350 -23.11 -14.35 -30.10
C THR A 350 -23.13 -12.84 -30.34
N GLN A 351 -23.71 -12.46 -31.48
CA GLN A 351 -23.90 -11.11 -31.95
C GLN A 351 -24.66 -10.25 -30.94
N MET A 352 -24.08 -9.10 -30.57
CA MET A 352 -24.88 -7.90 -30.36
C MET A 352 -24.96 -7.17 -31.71
N ASN A 353 -26.13 -7.13 -32.33
CA ASN A 353 -26.44 -6.28 -33.50
C ASN A 353 -25.56 -6.48 -34.76
N GLY A 354 -25.49 -7.70 -35.32
CA GLY A 354 -25.09 -7.89 -36.73
C GLY A 354 -23.67 -7.52 -37.13
N THR A 355 -22.81 -7.10 -36.19
CA THR A 355 -21.42 -6.74 -36.43
C THR A 355 -20.54 -7.67 -35.62
N SER A 356 -19.98 -8.70 -36.26
CA SER A 356 -19.05 -9.64 -35.64
C SER A 356 -17.79 -8.89 -35.21
N ASN A 357 -17.62 -8.57 -33.92
CA ASN A 357 -16.36 -8.16 -33.27
C ASN A 357 -16.50 -7.91 -31.74
N ASN A 358 -17.16 -8.80 -30.99
CA ASN A 358 -17.24 -8.66 -29.52
C ASN A 358 -15.88 -8.97 -28.86
N LYS A 359 -14.91 -8.07 -29.05
CA LYS A 359 -13.58 -8.17 -28.45
C LYS A 359 -13.72 -7.75 -27.00
N LEU A 360 -13.55 -8.71 -26.08
CA LEU A 360 -13.40 -8.39 -24.66
C LEU A 360 -12.27 -7.37 -24.48
N SER A 361 -12.47 -6.39 -23.62
CA SER A 361 -11.42 -5.43 -23.26
C SER A 361 -11.48 -5.14 -21.78
N LEU A 362 -10.30 -5.09 -21.18
CA LEU A 362 -10.10 -4.64 -19.83
C LEU A 362 -8.84 -3.81 -19.80
N LYS A 363 -8.92 -2.65 -19.17
CA LYS A 363 -7.78 -1.77 -18.94
C LYS A 363 -7.84 -1.23 -17.52
N TYR A 364 -6.68 -0.86 -17.00
CA TYR A 364 -6.58 -0.16 -15.73
C TYR A 364 -5.71 1.08 -15.88
N LYS A 365 -5.89 2.05 -14.99
CA LYS A 365 -4.90 3.10 -14.74
C LYS A 365 -4.54 3.12 -13.26
N LEU A 366 -3.29 3.44 -12.95
CA LEU A 366 -2.79 3.57 -11.60
C LEU A 366 -2.51 5.06 -11.31
N ASN A 367 -2.99 5.56 -10.17
CA ASN A 367 -2.69 6.91 -9.65
C ASN A 367 -2.95 8.05 -10.65
N GLY A 368 -3.98 7.90 -11.49
CA GLY A 368 -4.34 8.89 -12.51
C GLY A 368 -3.43 8.92 -13.74
N GLY A 369 -2.48 7.99 -13.86
CA GLY A 369 -1.65 7.82 -15.04
C GLY A 369 -2.41 7.26 -16.25
N ASP A 370 -1.64 6.83 -17.26
CA ASP A 370 -2.18 6.29 -18.50
C ASP A 370 -2.84 4.92 -18.33
N PHE A 371 -3.77 4.62 -19.23
CA PHE A 371 -4.39 3.30 -19.27
C PHE A 371 -3.42 2.24 -19.81
N VAL A 372 -3.39 1.10 -19.13
CA VAL A 372 -2.68 -0.12 -19.52
C VAL A 372 -3.71 -1.21 -19.78
N ASN A 373 -3.58 -1.90 -20.91
CA ASN A 373 -4.46 -3.02 -21.27
C ASN A 373 -4.11 -4.26 -20.47
N ILE A 374 -5.13 -4.99 -20.03
CA ILE A 374 -5.00 -6.30 -19.39
C ILE A 374 -5.39 -7.36 -20.42
N ASP A 375 -4.51 -8.33 -20.64
CA ASP A 375 -4.80 -9.45 -21.53
C ASP A 375 -5.87 -10.36 -20.90
N VAL A 376 -7.05 -10.37 -21.50
CA VAL A 376 -8.20 -11.19 -21.12
C VAL A 376 -8.64 -12.10 -22.27
N SER A 377 -7.76 -12.34 -23.24
CA SER A 377 -8.04 -13.14 -24.44
C SER A 377 -8.44 -14.59 -24.16
N ASN A 378 -8.01 -15.14 -23.01
CA ASN A 378 -8.36 -16.50 -22.59
C ASN A 378 -9.75 -16.63 -21.96
N ALA A 379 -10.46 -15.53 -21.72
CA ALA A 379 -11.75 -15.56 -21.05
C ALA A 379 -12.77 -16.46 -21.78
N LYS A 380 -13.38 -17.39 -21.04
CA LYS A 380 -14.44 -18.27 -21.53
C LYS A 380 -15.65 -18.20 -20.60
N VAL A 381 -16.79 -18.67 -21.07
CA VAL A 381 -18.02 -18.70 -20.27
C VAL A 381 -18.00 -19.86 -19.26
N ASP A 382 -17.41 -20.99 -19.64
CA ASP A 382 -17.46 -22.22 -18.87
C ASP A 382 -16.22 -22.44 -17.98
N SER A 383 -15.27 -21.49 -17.97
CA SER A 383 -14.09 -21.50 -17.10
C SER A 383 -13.85 -20.15 -16.42
N ILE A 384 -13.06 -20.17 -15.35
CA ILE A 384 -12.57 -19.01 -14.62
C ILE A 384 -11.06 -19.06 -14.72
N ASP A 385 -10.48 -18.00 -15.30
CA ASP A 385 -9.05 -17.76 -15.31
C ASP A 385 -8.69 -16.74 -14.23
N VAL A 386 -7.40 -16.56 -13.97
CA VAL A 386 -6.88 -15.59 -13.00
C VAL A 386 -5.88 -14.69 -13.68
N ALA A 387 -6.15 -13.39 -13.68
CA ALA A 387 -5.24 -12.39 -14.20
C ALA A 387 -4.05 -12.23 -13.26
N GLU A 388 -2.88 -11.94 -13.81
CA GLU A 388 -1.68 -11.55 -13.09
C GLU A 388 -1.11 -10.31 -13.79
N VAL A 389 -1.11 -9.18 -13.09
CA VAL A 389 -0.74 -7.87 -13.66
C VAL A 389 0.32 -7.24 -12.77
N ASN A 390 1.41 -6.77 -13.37
CA ASN A 390 2.42 -6.00 -12.65
C ASN A 390 1.91 -4.57 -12.44
N LEU A 391 1.92 -4.13 -11.19
CA LEU A 391 1.71 -2.75 -10.81
C LEU A 391 3.09 -2.12 -10.60
N ASP A 392 3.42 -1.13 -11.42
CA ASP A 392 4.65 -0.34 -11.32
C ASP A 392 4.32 1.11 -10.99
N ASN A 393 5.27 1.85 -10.40
CA ASN A 393 5.10 3.25 -9.98
C ASN A 393 4.01 3.45 -8.91
N LEU A 394 3.98 2.54 -7.93
CA LEU A 394 3.16 2.71 -6.73
C LEU A 394 3.70 3.88 -5.90
N ASN A 395 2.80 4.74 -5.46
CA ASN A 395 3.09 5.80 -4.50
C ASN A 395 3.40 5.18 -3.13
N PHE A 396 4.35 5.77 -2.40
CA PHE A 396 4.50 5.50 -0.98
C PHE A 396 3.33 6.13 -0.23
N GLY A 397 2.40 5.31 0.28
CA GLY A 397 1.14 5.75 0.87
C GLY A 397 -0.07 5.42 0.01
N GLU A 398 -0.91 6.41 -0.28
CA GLU A 398 -2.20 6.18 -0.96
C GLU A 398 -2.04 5.94 -2.47
N ASN A 399 -2.73 4.91 -2.95
CA ASN A 399 -2.77 4.49 -4.34
C ASN A 399 -4.22 4.27 -4.79
N VAL A 400 -4.50 4.51 -6.06
CA VAL A 400 -5.80 4.25 -6.69
C VAL A 400 -5.62 3.47 -7.99
N ILE A 401 -6.34 2.35 -8.12
CA ILE A 401 -6.48 1.61 -9.38
C ILE A 401 -7.89 1.82 -9.90
N SER A 402 -8.02 2.26 -11.15
CA SER A 402 -9.31 2.40 -11.84
C SER A 402 -9.40 1.42 -13.00
N PHE A 403 -10.30 0.44 -12.92
CA PHE A 403 -10.62 -0.46 -14.02
C PHE A 403 -11.67 0.13 -14.95
N SER A 404 -11.53 -0.09 -16.25
CA SER A 404 -12.52 0.29 -17.25
C SER A 404 -12.42 -0.61 -18.49
N THR A 405 -13.29 -0.39 -19.46
CA THR A 405 -13.27 -1.04 -20.78
C THR A 405 -12.89 -0.02 -21.87
N GLU A 406 -12.62 -0.49 -23.08
CA GLU A 406 -12.61 0.39 -24.25
C GLU A 406 -14.05 0.71 -24.71
N MET A 407 -14.20 1.85 -25.40
CA MET A 407 -15.48 2.22 -25.99
C MET A 407 -15.95 1.15 -26.98
N ASN A 408 -17.24 0.80 -26.92
CA ASN A 408 -17.87 -0.23 -27.75
C ASN A 408 -17.29 -1.64 -27.60
N LYS A 409 -16.60 -1.93 -26.48
CA LYS A 409 -16.14 -3.27 -26.11
C LYS A 409 -16.70 -3.67 -24.76
N THR A 410 -16.88 -4.97 -24.56
CA THR A 410 -17.41 -5.53 -23.31
C THR A 410 -16.29 -5.93 -22.35
N ALA A 411 -16.41 -5.55 -21.08
CA ALA A 411 -15.53 -6.07 -20.05
C ALA A 411 -15.83 -7.55 -19.73
N PRO A 412 -14.82 -8.39 -19.42
CA PRO A 412 -15.09 -9.69 -18.81
C PRO A 412 -15.74 -9.50 -17.43
N MET A 413 -16.35 -10.56 -16.91
CA MET A 413 -16.70 -10.60 -15.50
C MET A 413 -15.42 -10.64 -14.68
N ILE A 414 -15.32 -9.80 -13.65
CA ILE A 414 -14.14 -9.68 -12.78
C ILE A 414 -14.56 -9.95 -11.34
N GLY A 415 -13.82 -10.80 -10.64
CA GLY A 415 -14.05 -11.06 -9.22
C GLY A 415 -13.19 -10.21 -8.31
N ASN A 416 -13.06 -10.65 -7.06
CA ASN A 416 -12.32 -9.93 -6.04
C ASN A 416 -10.86 -9.72 -6.44
N ILE A 417 -10.29 -8.65 -5.89
CA ILE A 417 -8.98 -8.16 -6.28
C ILE A 417 -7.99 -8.44 -5.17
N TYR A 418 -6.80 -8.88 -5.55
CA TYR A 418 -5.73 -9.27 -4.65
C TYR A 418 -4.47 -8.50 -5.03
N ILE A 419 -3.79 -7.92 -4.07
CA ILE A 419 -2.50 -7.26 -4.29
C ILE A 419 -1.45 -7.92 -3.40
N SER A 420 -0.32 -8.30 -3.99
CA SER A 420 0.81 -8.90 -3.27
C SER A 420 2.12 -8.23 -3.67
N SER A 421 3.02 -8.04 -2.72
CA SER A 421 4.40 -7.60 -2.99
C SER A 421 5.35 -8.77 -3.27
N SER A 422 4.85 -10.01 -3.26
CA SER A 422 5.63 -11.25 -3.29
C SER A 422 5.15 -12.20 -4.38
N ASP A 423 6.09 -12.74 -5.16
CA ASP A 423 5.81 -13.80 -6.14
C ASP A 423 5.54 -15.16 -5.49
N ALA A 424 5.92 -15.33 -4.22
CA ALA A 424 5.82 -16.61 -3.51
C ALA A 424 4.36 -17.00 -3.22
N ASP A 425 3.45 -16.03 -3.18
CA ASP A 425 2.10 -16.20 -2.66
C ASP A 425 1.03 -16.49 -3.69
N LYS A 426 1.42 -16.68 -4.97
CA LYS A 426 0.47 -17.04 -6.04
C LYS A 426 -0.39 -18.24 -5.68
N ASN A 427 0.17 -19.27 -5.03
CA ASN A 427 -0.61 -20.43 -4.59
C ASN A 427 -1.59 -20.09 -3.46
N GLY A 428 -1.21 -19.20 -2.54
CA GLY A 428 -2.09 -18.71 -1.48
C GLY A 428 -3.26 -17.91 -2.04
N ILE A 429 -2.99 -17.06 -3.05
CA ILE A 429 -4.01 -16.29 -3.76
C ILE A 429 -4.97 -17.21 -4.52
N LEU A 430 -4.45 -18.19 -5.28
CA LEU A 430 -5.30 -19.18 -5.96
C LEU A 430 -6.14 -19.99 -4.97
N ASN A 431 -5.57 -20.31 -3.81
CA ASN A 431 -6.29 -20.99 -2.74
C ASN A 431 -7.44 -20.13 -2.20
N ASP A 432 -7.22 -18.83 -1.96
CA ASP A 432 -8.27 -17.94 -1.49
C ASP A 432 -9.36 -17.74 -2.54
N ILE A 433 -8.97 -17.47 -3.80
CA ILE A 433 -9.88 -17.34 -4.94
C ILE A 433 -10.79 -18.58 -5.06
N PHE A 434 -10.24 -19.78 -5.00
CA PHE A 434 -11.01 -21.00 -5.23
C PHE A 434 -11.44 -21.71 -3.95
N GLY A 435 -11.29 -21.07 -2.79
CA GLY A 435 -11.67 -21.61 -1.49
C GLY A 435 -10.94 -22.90 -1.13
N ASN A 436 -9.70 -23.09 -1.59
CA ASN A 436 -8.91 -24.28 -1.33
C ASN A 436 -8.14 -24.14 -0.01
N LYS A 437 -8.45 -24.99 0.96
CA LYS A 437 -7.76 -25.05 2.26
C LYS A 437 -6.77 -26.20 2.27
N LYS A 438 -5.49 -25.88 2.44
CA LYS A 438 -4.47 -26.90 2.74
C LYS A 438 -4.69 -27.41 4.16
N ASP A 439 -4.48 -28.70 4.37
CA ASP A 439 -4.47 -29.28 5.70
C ASP A 439 -3.13 -28.95 6.39
N GLU A 440 -3.18 -28.34 7.57
CA GLU A 440 -1.99 -27.90 8.31
C GLU A 440 -1.08 -29.06 8.73
N HIS A 441 -1.66 -30.25 8.94
CA HIS A 441 -0.95 -31.45 9.38
C HIS A 441 -0.65 -32.41 8.23
N ASN A 442 -1.23 -32.19 7.05
CA ASN A 442 -1.02 -33.03 5.89
C ASN A 442 -0.89 -32.22 4.59
N PRO A 443 0.35 -31.92 4.13
CA PRO A 443 0.57 -31.13 2.92
C PRO A 443 0.10 -31.81 1.62
N ASN A 444 -0.26 -33.10 1.68
CA ASN A 444 -0.81 -33.85 0.55
C ASN A 444 -2.34 -33.71 0.45
N LYS A 445 -3.00 -33.00 1.38
CA LYS A 445 -4.46 -32.88 1.44
C LYS A 445 -4.92 -31.44 1.20
N ILE A 446 -5.92 -31.30 0.33
CA ILE A 446 -6.55 -30.01 0.02
C ILE A 446 -8.07 -30.15 0.00
N THR A 447 -8.76 -29.23 0.67
CA THR A 447 -10.22 -29.21 0.78
C THR A 447 -10.77 -27.99 0.04
N VAL A 448 -11.74 -28.19 -0.85
CA VAL A 448 -12.46 -27.10 -1.51
C VAL A 448 -13.66 -26.70 -0.65
N ASN A 449 -13.68 -25.42 -0.25
CA ASN A 449 -14.77 -24.79 0.48
C ASN A 449 -15.71 -24.05 -0.49
N PHE A 450 -16.91 -24.60 -0.67
CA PHE A 450 -17.87 -24.04 -1.63
C PHE A 450 -18.50 -22.71 -1.20
N VAL A 451 -18.38 -22.35 0.08
CA VAL A 451 -18.86 -21.04 0.57
C VAL A 451 -17.92 -19.93 0.11
N GLU A 452 -16.62 -20.15 0.25
CA GLU A 452 -15.59 -19.13 0.10
C GLU A 452 -15.05 -19.02 -1.34
N GLY A 453 -15.05 -20.12 -2.11
CA GLY A 453 -14.39 -20.18 -3.41
C GLY A 453 -15.24 -19.82 -4.62
N TYR A 454 -14.67 -19.14 -5.61
CA TYR A 454 -15.25 -18.91 -6.93
C TYR A 454 -15.51 -20.23 -7.67
N ALA A 455 -16.68 -20.31 -8.30
CA ALA A 455 -17.16 -21.53 -8.97
C ALA A 455 -18.35 -21.21 -9.88
N LEU A 456 -18.73 -22.17 -10.74
CA LEU A 456 -19.77 -22.00 -11.74
C LEU A 456 -20.90 -23.03 -11.59
N GLY A 457 -22.14 -22.56 -11.59
CA GLY A 457 -23.34 -23.40 -11.71
C GLY A 457 -23.77 -23.59 -13.17
N ASN A 458 -24.57 -24.61 -13.47
CA ASN A 458 -24.83 -25.03 -14.85
C ASN A 458 -25.92 -24.30 -15.65
N LYS A 459 -26.66 -23.35 -15.06
CA LYS A 459 -27.57 -22.40 -15.77
C LYS A 459 -28.15 -21.39 -14.78
N ALA A 460 -28.49 -20.19 -15.23
CA ALA A 460 -29.43 -19.32 -14.52
C ALA A 460 -30.32 -18.52 -15.45
N TYR A 461 -31.45 -18.11 -14.87
CA TYR A 461 -32.60 -17.40 -15.42
C TYR A 461 -33.70 -18.28 -16.02
N GLY A 462 -34.94 -18.02 -15.58
CA GLY A 462 -36.17 -18.69 -16.06
C GLY A 462 -36.36 -20.15 -15.68
N VAL A 463 -35.36 -20.83 -15.12
CA VAL A 463 -35.42 -22.26 -14.79
C VAL A 463 -35.73 -22.51 -13.31
N SER A 464 -36.72 -23.37 -13.05
CA SER A 464 -37.16 -23.78 -11.71
C SER A 464 -36.14 -24.63 -10.93
N GLU A 465 -35.03 -25.04 -11.54
CA GLU A 465 -34.14 -26.11 -11.03
C GLU A 465 -32.64 -25.79 -11.05
N ALA A 466 -32.25 -24.53 -10.83
CA ALA A 466 -30.84 -24.13 -10.78
C ALA A 466 -30.06 -24.75 -9.59
N THR A 467 -28.74 -24.91 -9.76
CA THR A 467 -27.83 -25.27 -8.66
C THR A 467 -27.77 -24.14 -7.64
N ILE A 468 -28.00 -24.45 -6.37
CA ILE A 468 -28.01 -23.48 -5.26
C ILE A 468 -27.00 -23.87 -4.17
N LEU A 469 -26.45 -22.86 -3.50
CA LEU A 469 -25.68 -23.01 -2.27
C LEU A 469 -26.61 -22.75 -1.07
N THR A 470 -26.62 -23.69 -0.15
CA THR A 470 -27.53 -23.64 0.99
C THR A 470 -26.82 -23.99 2.29
N LYS A 471 -27.43 -23.55 3.38
CA LYS A 471 -27.11 -23.96 4.73
C LYS A 471 -28.18 -24.95 5.19
N LEU A 472 -27.72 -26.11 5.64
CA LEU A 472 -28.52 -27.17 6.25
C LEU A 472 -28.07 -27.37 7.70
N ASN A 473 -29.00 -27.41 8.65
CA ASN A 473 -28.72 -27.90 10.00
C ASN A 473 -29.04 -29.40 10.05
N GLY A 474 -28.02 -30.25 10.10
CA GLY A 474 -28.19 -31.68 9.92
C GLY A 474 -27.20 -32.54 10.70
N LYS A 475 -27.40 -33.85 10.67
CA LYS A 475 -26.55 -34.86 11.32
C LYS A 475 -25.71 -35.57 10.26
N LEU A 476 -24.41 -35.74 10.51
CA LEU A 476 -23.50 -36.45 9.62
C LEU A 476 -23.32 -37.89 10.10
N ASP A 477 -23.60 -38.86 9.22
CA ASP A 477 -23.56 -40.29 9.54
C ASP A 477 -24.36 -40.60 10.82
N GLU A 478 -23.72 -41.14 11.86
CA GLU A 478 -24.35 -41.51 13.14
C GLU A 478 -24.25 -40.40 14.20
N ASP A 479 -23.81 -39.18 13.84
CA ASP A 479 -23.71 -38.05 14.77
C ASP A 479 -25.06 -37.81 15.47
N VAL A 480 -25.02 -37.77 16.81
CA VAL A 480 -26.23 -37.58 17.64
C VAL A 480 -26.73 -36.13 17.58
N MET A 481 -25.83 -35.18 17.33
CA MET A 481 -26.09 -33.73 17.34
C MET A 481 -26.03 -33.12 15.94
N SER A 482 -26.97 -32.23 15.65
CA SER A 482 -26.99 -31.49 14.39
C SER A 482 -25.95 -30.36 14.37
N LYS A 483 -25.32 -30.16 13.22
CA LYS A 483 -24.39 -29.06 12.93
C LYS A 483 -24.78 -28.36 11.63
N ASP A 484 -24.24 -27.17 11.42
CA ASP A 484 -24.43 -26.45 10.17
C ASP A 484 -23.50 -26.99 9.08
N TYR A 485 -24.09 -27.38 7.96
CA TYR A 485 -23.40 -27.84 6.75
C TYR A 485 -23.79 -26.97 5.56
N TYR A 486 -22.83 -26.70 4.69
CA TYR A 486 -23.03 -25.95 3.46
C TYR A 486 -23.01 -26.90 2.28
N LEU A 487 -24.10 -26.93 1.54
CA LEU A 487 -24.30 -27.88 0.45
C LEU A 487 -24.61 -27.13 -0.84
N ILE A 488 -23.96 -27.58 -1.90
CA ILE A 488 -24.28 -27.18 -3.27
C ILE A 488 -25.05 -28.29 -3.97
N GLY A 489 -26.13 -27.92 -4.65
CA GLY A 489 -26.98 -28.86 -5.37
C GLY A 489 -28.41 -28.36 -5.47
N TYR A 490 -29.36 -29.29 -5.47
CA TYR A 490 -30.79 -28.99 -5.47
C TYR A 490 -31.39 -29.30 -4.09
N LEU A 491 -31.79 -28.26 -3.38
CA LEU A 491 -32.52 -28.36 -2.12
C LEU A 491 -33.83 -27.62 -2.33
N GLY A 492 -34.81 -28.36 -2.84
CA GLY A 492 -36.03 -27.83 -3.42
C GLY A 492 -36.76 -26.82 -2.53
N LYS A 493 -37.27 -25.76 -3.17
CA LYS A 493 -38.46 -25.03 -2.72
C LYS A 493 -39.26 -24.61 -3.97
N GLY A 494 -40.49 -25.11 -4.05
CA GLY A 494 -41.56 -24.61 -4.92
C GLY A 494 -41.27 -24.67 -6.42
N ALA A 495 -41.35 -25.86 -7.02
CA ALA A 495 -41.73 -25.91 -8.42
C ALA A 495 -43.12 -25.27 -8.54
N SER A 496 -43.21 -24.12 -9.21
CA SER A 496 -44.47 -23.76 -9.85
C SER A 496 -44.68 -24.82 -10.93
N ASN A 497 -45.79 -25.55 -10.83
CA ASN A 497 -46.18 -26.62 -11.75
C ASN A 497 -46.14 -26.10 -13.20
N ASN A 498 -45.05 -26.34 -13.92
CA ASN A 498 -45.04 -26.23 -15.37
C ASN A 498 -44.21 -27.40 -15.94
N ASN A 499 -44.96 -28.33 -16.52
CA ASN A 499 -44.52 -29.58 -17.12
C ASN A 499 -43.73 -29.34 -18.42
N ASN A 500 -42.51 -28.82 -18.34
CA ASN A 500 -41.57 -28.96 -19.45
C ASN A 500 -40.31 -29.70 -19.02
N GLN A 501 -40.24 -30.94 -19.50
CA GLN A 501 -39.16 -31.91 -19.39
C GLN A 501 -37.95 -31.47 -20.23
N ASP A 502 -37.25 -30.42 -19.81
CA ASP A 502 -35.89 -30.16 -20.29
C ASP A 502 -34.88 -30.83 -19.36
N SER A 503 -33.92 -31.55 -19.95
CA SER A 503 -33.01 -32.49 -19.29
C SER A 503 -32.49 -32.04 -17.91
N ASN A 504 -32.81 -32.81 -16.87
CA ASN A 504 -32.48 -32.64 -15.44
C ASN A 504 -30.97 -32.66 -15.07
N ILE A 505 -30.08 -32.31 -15.99
CA ILE A 505 -28.64 -32.39 -15.76
C ILE A 505 -28.27 -31.29 -14.79
N ARG A 506 -27.66 -31.66 -13.65
CA ARG A 506 -27.15 -30.73 -12.63
C ARG A 506 -25.66 -30.94 -12.53
N TYR A 507 -24.89 -29.94 -12.95
CA TYR A 507 -23.45 -29.95 -12.77
C TYR A 507 -22.95 -28.67 -12.14
N TYR A 508 -21.78 -28.79 -11.51
CA TYR A 508 -21.11 -27.71 -10.83
C TYR A 508 -19.63 -27.78 -11.14
N THR A 509 -19.05 -26.62 -11.43
CA THR A 509 -17.62 -26.49 -11.75
C THR A 509 -16.92 -25.76 -10.62
N PHE A 510 -15.91 -26.38 -10.04
CA PHE A 510 -15.00 -25.75 -9.08
C PHE A 510 -13.55 -26.01 -9.46
N TYR A 511 -12.61 -25.45 -8.70
CA TYR A 511 -11.20 -25.57 -8.99
C TYR A 511 -10.41 -26.08 -7.79
N VAL A 512 -9.38 -26.87 -8.07
CA VAL A 512 -8.47 -27.44 -7.07
C VAL A 512 -7.03 -27.07 -7.43
N ASN A 513 -6.37 -26.35 -6.55
CA ASN A 513 -4.96 -25.99 -6.63
C ASN A 513 -4.10 -27.11 -6.04
N ALA A 514 -3.85 -28.14 -6.84
CA ALA A 514 -3.15 -29.34 -6.42
C ALA A 514 -1.67 -29.03 -6.08
N PRO A 515 -1.18 -29.40 -4.86
CA PRO A 515 0.20 -29.11 -4.47
C PRO A 515 1.24 -29.90 -5.29
N LYS A 516 0.86 -31.08 -5.78
CA LYS A 516 1.69 -32.00 -6.57
C LYS A 516 0.92 -32.53 -7.79
N ALA A 517 1.61 -32.87 -8.86
CA ALA A 517 1.00 -33.62 -9.96
C ALA A 517 0.87 -35.11 -9.59
N GLY A 518 -0.23 -35.76 -9.99
CA GLY A 518 -0.42 -37.21 -9.83
C GLY A 518 -1.84 -37.58 -9.39
N MET A 519 -1.99 -38.75 -8.76
CA MET A 519 -3.30 -39.32 -8.42
C MET A 519 -3.80 -38.84 -7.05
N TYR A 520 -5.07 -38.43 -7.00
CA TYR A 520 -5.74 -37.99 -5.79
C TYR A 520 -6.94 -38.88 -5.47
N GLU A 521 -7.04 -39.29 -4.20
CA GLU A 521 -8.27 -39.85 -3.64
C GLU A 521 -9.22 -38.71 -3.27
N ILE A 522 -10.50 -38.90 -3.55
CA ILE A 522 -11.55 -37.91 -3.31
C ILE A 522 -12.46 -38.40 -2.18
N SER A 523 -12.82 -37.49 -1.29
CA SER A 523 -13.79 -37.72 -0.23
C SER A 523 -14.58 -36.46 0.06
N GLY A 524 -15.73 -36.60 0.70
CA GLY A 524 -16.55 -35.46 1.08
C GLY A 524 -17.85 -35.90 1.74
N ILE A 525 -18.73 -34.93 1.92
CA ILE A 525 -20.07 -35.15 2.46
C ILE A 525 -21.12 -34.96 1.36
N TYR A 526 -22.20 -35.74 1.44
CA TYR A 526 -23.33 -35.60 0.54
C TYR A 526 -24.66 -35.72 1.29
N ASN A 527 -25.70 -35.19 0.67
CA ASN A 527 -27.09 -35.40 1.06
C ASN A 527 -27.89 -35.87 -0.17
N SER A 528 -28.54 -37.02 -0.04
CA SER A 528 -29.39 -37.58 -1.10
C SER A 528 -30.43 -38.53 -0.55
N GLY A 529 -31.71 -38.29 -0.83
CA GLY A 529 -32.75 -39.27 -0.51
C GLY A 529 -33.12 -40.21 -1.66
N GLU A 530 -32.31 -40.27 -2.70
CA GLU A 530 -32.37 -41.31 -3.73
C GLU A 530 -31.00 -41.95 -3.90
N ASN A 531 -30.96 -43.17 -4.44
CA ASN A 531 -29.69 -43.75 -4.87
C ASN A 531 -29.20 -42.96 -6.07
N ARG A 532 -28.05 -42.31 -5.93
CA ARG A 532 -27.41 -41.51 -6.98
C ARG A 532 -25.96 -41.92 -7.14
N SER A 533 -25.36 -41.42 -8.21
CA SER A 533 -23.94 -41.52 -8.45
C SER A 533 -23.34 -40.12 -8.53
N LEU A 534 -22.10 -39.97 -8.05
CA LEU A 534 -21.34 -38.73 -8.07
C LEU A 534 -20.12 -38.91 -8.97
N SER A 535 -19.99 -38.08 -10.01
CA SER A 535 -18.90 -38.16 -10.98
C SER A 535 -18.09 -36.86 -10.98
N PHE A 536 -16.80 -36.96 -10.67
CA PHE A 536 -15.82 -35.88 -10.79
C PHE A 536 -15.07 -36.06 -12.10
N SER A 537 -15.14 -35.06 -12.99
CA SER A 537 -14.42 -35.06 -14.27
C SER A 537 -13.45 -33.89 -14.32
N LYS A 538 -12.23 -34.13 -14.81
CA LYS A 538 -11.24 -33.07 -15.04
C LYS A 538 -11.49 -32.38 -16.39
N ASP A 539 -11.46 -31.05 -16.38
CA ASP A 539 -11.51 -30.09 -17.50
C ASP A 539 -12.82 -30.05 -18.32
N ARG A 540 -13.42 -31.21 -18.60
CA ARG A 540 -14.68 -31.34 -19.37
C ARG A 540 -15.65 -32.33 -18.72
N LEU A 541 -16.94 -32.05 -18.88
CA LEU A 541 -18.02 -32.93 -18.39
C LEU A 541 -17.90 -34.31 -19.03
N ASN A 542 -18.07 -35.37 -18.24
CA ASN A 542 -17.99 -36.76 -18.71
C ASN A 542 -16.67 -37.12 -19.41
N ASN A 543 -15.54 -36.56 -18.96
CA ASN A 543 -14.23 -36.88 -19.54
C ASN A 543 -13.97 -38.41 -19.49
N THR A 544 -13.71 -39.00 -20.66
CA THR A 544 -13.46 -40.44 -20.82
C THR A 544 -11.97 -40.79 -20.89
N GLU A 545 -11.09 -39.78 -20.85
CA GLU A 545 -9.65 -40.00 -20.78
C GLU A 545 -9.27 -40.76 -19.51
N SER A 546 -8.24 -41.61 -19.64
CA SER A 546 -7.73 -42.41 -18.53
C SER A 546 -7.36 -41.52 -17.34
N ASN A 547 -7.85 -41.89 -16.15
CA ASN A 547 -7.63 -41.16 -14.89
C ASN A 547 -8.17 -39.72 -14.84
N SER A 548 -8.94 -39.27 -15.84
CA SER A 548 -9.58 -37.94 -15.86
C SER A 548 -11.00 -37.95 -15.27
N LYS A 549 -11.39 -39.06 -14.64
CA LYS A 549 -12.71 -39.25 -14.02
C LYS A 549 -12.60 -40.05 -12.73
N ALA A 550 -13.42 -39.70 -11.73
CA ALA A 550 -13.65 -40.50 -10.54
C ALA A 550 -15.16 -40.60 -10.26
N VAL A 551 -15.65 -41.80 -9.93
CA VAL A 551 -17.09 -42.07 -9.77
C VAL A 551 -17.36 -42.76 -8.44
N PHE A 552 -18.39 -42.29 -7.74
CA PHE A 552 -18.81 -42.82 -6.44
C PHE A 552 -20.28 -43.17 -6.45
N THR A 553 -20.66 -44.26 -5.78
CA THR A 553 -22.05 -44.54 -5.41
C THR A 553 -22.40 -43.71 -4.19
N THR A 554 -23.55 -43.04 -4.21
CA THR A 554 -24.09 -42.31 -3.06
C THR A 554 -25.45 -42.91 -2.72
N PRO A 555 -25.48 -43.96 -1.88
CA PRO A 555 -26.73 -44.60 -1.46
C PRO A 555 -27.64 -43.61 -0.72
N LYS A 556 -28.96 -43.80 -0.88
CA LYS A 556 -29.98 -43.02 -0.15
C LYS A 556 -29.84 -43.15 1.37
N HIS A 557 -30.41 -42.20 2.11
CA HIS A 557 -30.45 -42.21 3.59
C HIS A 557 -31.51 -43.14 4.22
N GLY A 558 -32.20 -43.98 3.44
CA GLY A 558 -33.39 -44.72 3.90
C GLY A 558 -34.67 -43.99 3.45
N GLU A 559 -35.63 -43.75 4.36
CA GLU A 559 -36.71 -42.78 4.13
C GLU A 559 -36.13 -41.36 3.94
N TRP A 560 -36.79 -40.51 3.15
CA TRP A 560 -36.29 -39.18 2.82
C TRP A 560 -36.21 -38.30 4.09
N ASP A 561 -34.98 -38.06 4.56
CA ASP A 561 -34.67 -37.11 5.62
C ASP A 561 -33.67 -36.05 5.11
N GLN A 562 -34.18 -34.84 4.89
CA GLN A 562 -33.41 -33.71 4.39
C GLN A 562 -32.33 -33.22 5.37
N ASN A 563 -32.37 -33.64 6.64
CA ASN A 563 -31.43 -33.24 7.68
C ASN A 563 -30.35 -34.29 7.97
N LYS A 564 -30.26 -35.37 7.18
CA LYS A 564 -29.20 -36.39 7.30
C LYS A 564 -28.17 -36.24 6.18
N LEU A 565 -26.90 -36.31 6.54
CA LEU A 565 -25.77 -36.29 5.62
C LEU A 565 -24.95 -37.59 5.78
N LYS A 566 -24.22 -37.97 4.73
CA LYS A 566 -23.30 -39.10 4.76
C LYS A 566 -21.95 -38.71 4.20
N THR A 567 -20.91 -39.46 4.55
CA THR A 567 -19.61 -39.36 3.91
C THR A 567 -19.50 -40.25 2.68
N PHE A 568 -18.68 -39.84 1.72
CA PHE A 568 -18.21 -40.72 0.65
C PHE A 568 -16.69 -40.68 0.56
N ASN A 569 -16.07 -41.81 0.18
CA ASN A 569 -14.64 -41.89 -0.10
C ASN A 569 -14.32 -43.02 -1.09
N ALA A 570 -13.05 -43.12 -1.47
CA ALA A 570 -12.56 -44.10 -2.43
C ALA A 570 -12.65 -45.55 -1.95
N GLN A 571 -12.92 -45.81 -0.67
CA GLN A 571 -12.95 -47.14 -0.06
C GLN A 571 -14.38 -47.69 0.06
N ASN A 572 -15.32 -46.85 0.52
CA ASN A 572 -16.67 -47.25 0.94
C ASN A 572 -17.73 -47.07 -0.15
N ASN A 573 -17.46 -46.23 -1.16
CA ASN A 573 -18.47 -45.76 -2.12
C ASN A 573 -18.05 -46.05 -3.57
N LYS A 574 -17.39 -47.19 -3.80
CA LYS A 574 -16.94 -47.59 -5.13
C LYS A 574 -18.13 -47.97 -6.02
N VAL A 575 -18.01 -47.65 -7.31
CA VAL A 575 -18.82 -48.27 -8.37
C VAL A 575 -17.94 -49.33 -9.02
N ASP A 576 -18.46 -50.54 -9.20
CA ASP A 576 -17.71 -51.62 -9.86
C ASP A 576 -17.20 -51.19 -11.23
N ASN A 577 -15.94 -51.54 -11.52
CA ASN A 577 -15.26 -51.21 -12.77
C ASN A 577 -15.20 -49.70 -13.07
N GLN A 578 -15.21 -48.83 -12.06
CA GLN A 578 -15.02 -47.38 -12.23
C GLN A 578 -13.85 -46.85 -11.40
N PRO A 579 -13.10 -45.86 -11.91
CA PRO A 579 -12.05 -45.21 -11.15
C PRO A 579 -12.64 -44.42 -9.97
N THR A 580 -11.97 -44.44 -8.82
CA THR A 580 -12.29 -43.61 -7.65
C THR A 580 -11.20 -42.58 -7.32
N LYS A 581 -10.21 -42.45 -8.20
CA LYS A 581 -9.09 -41.52 -8.09
C LYS A 581 -9.04 -40.64 -9.33
N LEU A 582 -8.57 -39.42 -9.17
CA LEU A 582 -8.48 -38.43 -10.24
C LEU A 582 -7.03 -37.97 -10.40
N GLN A 583 -6.53 -37.93 -11.63
CA GLN A 583 -5.20 -37.41 -11.93
C GLN A 583 -5.23 -35.90 -12.07
N LEU A 584 -4.49 -35.19 -11.22
CA LEU A 584 -4.38 -33.74 -11.26
C LEU A 584 -2.98 -33.31 -11.70
N THR A 585 -2.91 -32.17 -12.38
CA THR A 585 -1.65 -31.46 -12.65
C THR A 585 -1.30 -30.58 -11.45
N LYS A 586 -0.01 -30.31 -11.19
CA LYS A 586 0.38 -29.34 -10.16
C LYS A 586 -0.21 -27.98 -10.50
N GLY A 587 -0.74 -27.27 -9.51
CA GLY A 587 -1.44 -26.00 -9.70
C GLY A 587 -2.94 -26.17 -9.89
N LEU A 588 -3.57 -25.19 -10.53
CA LEU A 588 -5.03 -25.14 -10.67
C LEU A 588 -5.56 -26.20 -11.64
N ASN A 589 -6.63 -26.90 -11.25
CA ASN A 589 -7.35 -27.89 -12.06
C ASN A 589 -8.84 -27.57 -12.05
N LYS A 590 -9.48 -27.56 -13.23
CA LYS A 590 -10.94 -27.41 -13.37
C LYS A 590 -11.61 -28.76 -13.13
N ILE A 591 -12.52 -28.82 -12.16
CA ILE A 591 -13.27 -30.02 -11.81
C ILE A 591 -14.75 -29.78 -12.06
N ILE A 592 -15.37 -30.66 -12.84
CA ILE A 592 -16.80 -30.64 -13.13
C ILE A 592 -17.43 -31.85 -12.44
N VAL A 593 -18.40 -31.57 -11.58
CA VAL A 593 -19.17 -32.59 -10.87
C VAL A 593 -20.54 -32.75 -11.51
N SER A 594 -20.94 -33.99 -11.75
CA SER A 594 -22.26 -34.34 -12.24
C SER A 594 -22.79 -35.63 -11.62
N GLY A 595 -24.07 -35.93 -11.84
CA GLY A 595 -24.59 -37.28 -11.69
C GLY A 595 -24.12 -38.18 -12.84
N LYS A 596 -24.07 -39.50 -12.61
CA LYS A 596 -23.85 -40.51 -13.66
C LYS A 596 -25.11 -41.31 -14.00
N GLU A 597 -25.97 -41.55 -13.01
CA GLU A 597 -27.21 -42.34 -13.11
C GLU A 597 -28.42 -41.44 -12.77
N ASN A 598 -29.65 -41.87 -13.13
CA ASN A 598 -30.90 -41.09 -12.95
C ASN A 598 -30.84 -39.69 -13.58
N ASN A 599 -30.78 -39.61 -14.92
CA ASN A 599 -30.81 -38.35 -15.68
C ASN A 599 -29.67 -37.35 -15.35
N ASN A 600 -28.49 -37.85 -14.95
CA ASN A 600 -27.31 -37.05 -14.57
C ASN A 600 -27.51 -36.13 -13.34
N MET A 601 -28.41 -36.50 -12.43
CA MET A 601 -28.68 -35.72 -11.22
C MET A 601 -27.65 -36.05 -10.14
N ALA A 602 -26.78 -35.10 -9.79
CA ALA A 602 -25.85 -35.25 -8.67
C ALA A 602 -26.60 -35.22 -7.31
N PRO A 603 -26.10 -35.88 -6.26
CA PRO A 603 -26.51 -35.59 -4.88
C PRO A 603 -26.10 -34.17 -4.48
N ASN A 604 -26.70 -33.64 -3.41
CA ASN A 604 -26.22 -32.40 -2.80
C ASN A 604 -24.85 -32.66 -2.19
N LEU A 605 -23.91 -31.75 -2.41
CA LEU A 605 -22.50 -31.97 -2.12
C LEU A 605 -21.99 -30.89 -1.18
N GLY A 606 -21.32 -31.27 -0.10
CA GLY A 606 -20.57 -30.34 0.74
C GLY A 606 -19.10 -30.29 0.33
N ASN A 607 -18.28 -29.66 1.16
CA ASN A 607 -16.84 -29.50 0.88
C ASN A 607 -16.17 -30.84 0.51
N VAL A 608 -15.31 -30.78 -0.51
CA VAL A 608 -14.65 -31.95 -1.09
C VAL A 608 -13.16 -31.91 -0.77
N THR A 609 -12.63 -33.03 -0.32
CA THR A 609 -11.23 -33.21 0.02
C THR A 609 -10.53 -34.07 -1.02
N PHE A 610 -9.39 -33.59 -1.52
CA PHE A 610 -8.47 -34.29 -2.41
C PHE A 610 -7.21 -34.65 -1.64
N THR A 611 -6.86 -35.94 -1.59
CA THR A 611 -5.67 -36.44 -0.91
C THR A 611 -4.72 -37.07 -1.92
N PHE A 612 -3.55 -36.45 -2.13
CA PHE A 612 -2.51 -36.96 -3.00
C PHE A 612 -2.02 -38.33 -2.50
N LYS A 613 -1.88 -39.28 -3.42
CA LYS A 613 -1.26 -40.58 -3.16
C LYS A 613 0.02 -40.68 -3.96
N GLU A 614 1.14 -40.85 -3.27
CA GLU A 614 2.39 -41.19 -3.92
C GLU A 614 2.22 -42.51 -4.67
N THR A 615 2.59 -42.50 -5.94
CA THR A 615 2.67 -43.72 -6.74
C THR A 615 3.92 -44.43 -6.27
N VAL A 616 3.75 -45.55 -5.55
CA VAL A 616 4.87 -46.44 -5.24
C VAL A 616 5.31 -47.03 -6.58
N ALA A 617 6.52 -46.68 -7.04
CA ALA A 617 7.11 -47.36 -8.19
C ALA A 617 7.18 -48.85 -7.87
N PRO A 618 6.81 -49.76 -8.81
CA PRO A 618 6.92 -51.18 -8.55
C PRO A 618 8.39 -51.48 -8.23
N THR A 619 8.66 -51.93 -7.00
CA THR A 619 9.97 -52.50 -6.66
C THR A 619 10.17 -53.67 -7.61
N GLY A 620 11.07 -53.49 -8.57
CA GLY A 620 11.42 -54.50 -9.56
C GLY A 620 11.69 -55.81 -8.84
N GLY A 621 10.83 -56.79 -9.09
CA GLY A 621 11.07 -58.16 -8.68
C GLY A 621 12.32 -58.65 -9.39
N GLY A 622 13.44 -58.63 -8.68
CA GLY A 622 14.57 -59.47 -9.01
C GLY A 622 14.13 -60.91 -8.79
N ASN A 623 13.81 -61.61 -9.87
CA ASN A 623 13.76 -63.07 -9.85
C ASN A 623 15.16 -63.59 -9.51
N ALA A 624 15.23 -64.40 -8.46
CA ALA A 624 16.29 -65.36 -8.24
C ALA A 624 16.13 -66.57 -9.17
#